data_AF-A0A1C6GXD2-F1
#
_entry.id   AF-A0A1C6GXD2-F1
#
_cell.length_a   1.000
_cell.length_b   1.000
_cell.length_c   1.000
_cell.angle_alpha   90.00
_cell.angle_beta   90.00
_cell.angle_gamma   90.00
#
_symmetry.space_group_name_H-M   'P 1'
#
loop_
_entity.id
_entity.type
_entity.pdbx_description
1 polymer ?
#
loop_
_entity_poly.entity_id
_entity_poly.type
_entity_poly.pdbx_seq_one_letter_code
_entity_poly.pdbx_strand_id
1 'polypeptide(L)' 'MAENDNMGKNAEGYSDPTVGEAWRRIKEKERQKEAARMAMISVLIPIIKQTAELAGFEIIGRIALKDKITGKEYR' A
#
# COMPACT_ATOMS: atom_id res chain seq x y z
N MET A 1 6.82 28.95 -0.99
CA MET A 1 7.63 28.44 0.14
C MET A 1 8.28 27.16 -0.33
N ALA A 2 9.58 27.20 -0.60
CA ALA A 2 10.36 26.05 -1.04
C ALA A 2 10.93 25.36 0.22
N GLU A 3 10.35 24.22 0.60
CA GLU A 3 10.88 23.36 1.66
C GLU A 3 11.40 22.08 1.00
N ASN A 4 12.51 22.23 0.28
CA ASN A 4 13.31 21.10 -0.19
C ASN A 4 14.55 20.98 0.69
N ASP A 5 14.98 19.73 0.86
CA ASP A 5 16.37 19.35 1.05
C ASP A 5 16.94 19.38 2.48
N ASN A 6 16.29 18.66 3.39
CA ASN A 6 16.99 18.05 4.54
C ASN A 6 16.80 16.53 4.62
N MET A 7 16.73 15.85 3.46
CA MET A 7 16.69 14.38 3.39
C MET A 7 18.08 13.74 3.23
N GLY A 8 19.13 14.56 3.11
CA GLY A 8 20.51 14.09 2.88
C GLY A 8 21.45 14.26 4.04
N LYS A 9 21.04 14.84 5.19
CA LYS A 9 21.94 15.16 6.29
C LYS A 9 21.61 14.38 7.57
N ASN A 10 22.63 13.87 8.25
CA ASN A 10 22.47 13.25 9.56
C ASN A 10 22.24 14.32 10.66
N ALA A 11 22.01 13.91 11.91
CA ALA A 11 21.75 14.82 13.03
C ALA A 11 22.88 15.83 13.30
N GLU A 12 24.07 15.58 12.75
CA GLU A 12 25.27 16.41 12.86
C GLU A 12 25.45 17.34 11.63
N GLY A 13 24.53 17.32 10.67
CA GLY A 13 24.52 18.22 9.52
C GLY A 13 25.42 17.82 8.35
N TYR A 14 26.07 16.66 8.41
CA TYR A 14 26.86 16.12 7.30
C TYR A 14 25.97 15.43 6.28
N SER A 15 26.27 15.63 4.99
CA SER A 15 25.64 14.86 3.91
C SER A 15 25.96 13.38 4.09
N ASP A 16 24.98 12.63 4.60
CA ASP A 16 25.10 11.23 4.95
C ASP A 16 24.30 10.40 3.94
N PRO A 17 24.97 9.71 3.00
CA PRO A 17 24.30 8.90 1.98
C PRO A 17 23.53 7.73 2.59
N THR A 18 23.82 7.33 3.82
CA THR A 18 23.13 6.25 4.55
C THR A 18 21.70 6.63 4.88
N VAL A 19 21.44 7.90 5.18
CA VAL A 19 20.08 8.41 5.42
C VAL A 19 19.26 8.29 4.14
N GLY A 20 19.80 8.74 3.00
CA GLY A 20 19.15 8.62 1.69
C GLY A 20 18.88 7.17 1.28
N GLU A 21 19.84 6.27 1.50
CA GLU A 21 19.66 4.84 1.20
C GLU A 21 18.65 4.14 2.12
N ALA A 22 18.65 4.46 3.41
CA ALA A 22 17.69 3.91 4.38
C ALA A 22 16.26 4.34 4.03
N TRP A 23 16.05 5.62 3.72
CA TRP A 23 14.76 6.15 3.26
C TRP A 23 14.30 5.49 1.95
N ARG A 24 15.21 5.29 0.99
CA ARG A 24 14.88 4.61 -0.27
C ARG A 24 14.46 3.17 -0.04
N ARG A 25 15.13 2.43 0.85
CA ARG A 25 14.77 1.05 1.22
C ARG A 25 13.44 0.95 1.94
N ILE A 26 13.10 1.89 2.82
CA ILE A 26 11.80 1.92 3.51
C ILE A 26 10.69 2.15 2.48
N LYS A 27 10.84 3.15 1.61
CA LYS A 27 9.85 3.49 0.57
C LYS A 27 9.64 2.35 -0.43
N GLU A 28 10.72 1.67 -0.83
CA GLU A 28 10.66 0.49 -1.70
C GLU A 28 9.89 -0.66 -1.03
N LYS A 29 10.17 -0.94 0.25
CA LYS A 29 9.44 -1.97 1.01
C LYS A 29 7.96 -1.64 1.17
N GLU A 30 7.61 -0.38 1.39
CA GLU A 30 6.22 0.06 1.45
C GLU A 30 5.50 -0.12 0.12
N ARG A 31 6.16 0.26 -0.99
CA ARG A 31 5.62 0.07 -2.35
C ARG A 31 5.42 -1.41 -2.67
N GLN A 32 6.36 -2.28 -2.30
CA GLN A 32 6.23 -3.72 -2.48
C GLN A 32 5.09 -4.32 -1.65
N LYS A 33 4.94 -3.90 -0.39
CA LYS A 33 3.81 -4.32 0.46
C LYS A 33 2.47 -3.86 -0.13
N GLU A 34 2.40 -2.66 -0.68
CA GLU A 34 1.20 -2.15 -1.32
C GLU A 34 0.88 -2.91 -2.62
N ALA A 35 1.88 -3.21 -3.45
CA ALA A 35 1.71 -4.03 -4.63
C ALA A 35 1.22 -5.45 -4.30
N ALA A 36 1.79 -6.08 -3.26
CA ALA A 36 1.35 -7.39 -2.79
C ALA A 36 -0.11 -7.36 -2.29
N ARG A 37 -0.53 -6.30 -1.60
CA ARG A 37 -1.93 -6.11 -1.20
C ARG A 37 -2.86 -5.95 -2.39
N MET A 38 -2.49 -5.14 -3.38
CA MET A 38 -3.27 -5.00 -4.60
C MET A 38 -3.40 -6.33 -5.35
N ALA A 39 -2.33 -7.14 -5.40
CA ALA A 39 -2.38 -8.47 -5.96
C ALA A 39 -3.36 -9.38 -5.20
N MET A 40 -3.34 -9.37 -3.86
CA MET A 40 -4.32 -10.12 -3.06
C MET A 40 -5.76 -9.66 -3.32
N ILE A 41 -6.00 -8.36 -3.39
CA ILE A 41 -7.33 -7.80 -3.71
C ILE A 41 -7.80 -8.30 -5.07
N SER A 42 -6.92 -8.29 -6.07
CA SER A 42 -7.26 -8.76 -7.43
C SER A 42 -7.68 -10.24 -7.46
N VAL A 43 -7.16 -11.07 -6.56
CA VAL A 43 -7.53 -12.48 -6.41
C VAL A 43 -8.79 -12.66 -5.56
N LEU A 44 -8.99 -11.83 -4.53
CA LEU A 44 -10.13 -11.94 -3.63
C LEU A 44 -11.46 -11.55 -4.28
N ILE A 45 -11.48 -10.48 -5.08
CA ILE A 45 -12.69 -9.99 -5.75
C ILE A 45 -13.41 -11.08 -6.55
N PRO A 46 -12.75 -11.84 -7.45
CA PRO A 46 -13.44 -12.89 -8.20
C PRO A 46 -13.91 -14.04 -7.31
N ILE A 47 -13.22 -14.35 -6.19
CA ILE A 47 -13.66 -15.39 -5.25
C ILE A 47 -14.95 -14.97 -4.53
N ILE A 48 -15.02 -13.70 -4.10
CA ILE A 48 -16.22 -13.15 -3.44
C ILE A 48 -17.41 -13.16 -4.40
N LYS A 49 -17.19 -12.76 -5.66
CA LYS A 49 -18.22 -12.82 -6.71
C LYS A 49 -18.72 -14.24 -6.92
N GLN A 50 -17.82 -15.19 -7.15
CA GLN A 50 -18.18 -16.60 -7.33
C GLN A 50 -18.95 -17.16 -6.12
N THR A 51 -18.50 -16.83 -4.90
CA THR A 51 -19.19 -17.28 -3.68
C THR A 51 -20.59 -16.68 -3.58
N ALA A 52 -20.77 -15.41 -3.92
CA ALA A 52 -22.08 -14.77 -3.94
C ALA A 52 -23.00 -15.43 -4.96
N GLU A 53 -22.51 -15.66 -6.19
CA GLU A 53 -23.24 -16.32 -7.26
C GLU A 53 -23.68 -17.74 -6.87
N LEU A 54 -22.78 -18.51 -6.24
CA LEU A 54 -23.09 -19.85 -5.71
C LEU A 54 -24.17 -19.84 -4.62
N ALA A 55 -24.23 -18.76 -3.83
CA ALA A 55 -25.24 -18.57 -2.81
C ALA A 55 -26.56 -17.96 -3.37
N GLY A 56 -26.66 -17.73 -4.68
CA GLY A 56 -27.84 -17.14 -5.32
C GLY A 56 -27.95 -15.62 -5.16
N PHE A 57 -26.86 -14.94 -4.83
CA PHE A 57 -26.79 -13.48 -4.69
C PHE A 57 -25.95 -12.87 -5.80
N GLU A 58 -26.37 -11.70 -6.28
CA GLU A 58 -25.60 -10.91 -7.25
C GLU A 58 -25.05 -9.64 -6.58
N ILE A 59 -23.79 -9.31 -6.89
CA ILE A 59 -23.16 -8.08 -6.38
C ILE A 59 -23.53 -6.92 -7.30
N ILE A 60 -24.52 -6.13 -6.89
CA ILE A 60 -25.05 -5.00 -7.68
C ILE A 60 -24.17 -3.73 -7.57
N GLY A 61 -23.28 -3.66 -6.57
CA GLY A 61 -22.46 -2.47 -6.27
C GLY A 61 -20.94 -2.69 -6.34
N ARG A 62 -20.17 -1.65 -5.97
CA ARG A 62 -18.71 -1.78 -5.81
C ARG A 62 -18.37 -2.50 -4.51
N ILE A 63 -17.40 -3.40 -4.56
CA ILE A 63 -16.87 -4.11 -3.38
C ILE A 63 -15.78 -3.24 -2.76
N ALA A 64 -16.09 -2.60 -1.63
CA ALA A 64 -15.09 -1.90 -0.82
C ALA A 64 -14.43 -2.89 0.15
N LEU A 65 -13.10 -2.95 0.14
CA LEU A 65 -12.31 -3.78 1.04
C LEU A 65 -11.51 -2.91 1.99
N LYS A 66 -11.52 -3.25 3.28
CA LYS A 66 -10.70 -2.60 4.30
C LYS A 66 -9.66 -3.58 4.83
N ASP A 67 -8.39 -3.22 4.74
CA ASP A 67 -7.32 -3.97 5.40
C ASP A 67 -7.48 -3.80 6.91
N LYS A 68 -7.71 -4.91 7.62
CA LYS A 68 -7.94 -4.89 9.08
C LYS A 68 -6.71 -4.48 9.89
N ILE A 69 -5.51 -4.67 9.34
CA ILE A 69 -4.24 -4.40 10.02
C ILE A 69 -3.84 -2.95 9.81
N THR A 70 -3.94 -2.44 8.58
CA THR A 70 -3.52 -1.05 8.28
C THR A 70 -4.64 -0.04 8.25
N GLY A 71 -5.90 -0.49 8.31
CA GLY A 71 -7.07 0.37 8.21
C GLY A 71 -7.27 1.00 6.82
N LYS A 72 -6.43 0.66 5.84
CA LYS A 72 -6.50 1.20 4.48
C LYS A 72 -7.74 0.68 3.78
N GLU A 73 -8.46 1.59 3.14
CA GLU A 73 -9.66 1.28 2.38
C GLU A 73 -9.34 1.25 0.89
N TYR A 74 -9.81 0.21 0.23
CA TYR A 74 -9.67 -0.05 -1.19
C TYR A 74 -11.08 -0.09 -1.77
N ARG A 75 -11.36 0.75 -2.77
CA ARG A 75 -12.70 0.96 -3.34
C ARG A 75 -12.68 0.83 -4.86
#